data_AF-A0AB37K754-F1
#
_entry.id   AF-A0AB37K754-F1
#
_cell.length_a   1.000
_cell.length_b   1.000
_cell.length_c   1.000
_cell.angle_alpha   90.00
_cell.angle_beta   90.00
_cell.angle_gamma   90.00
#
_symmetry.space_group_name_H-M   'P 1'
#
loop_
_entity.id
_entity.type
_entity.pdbx_description
1 polymer ?
#
loop_
_entity_poly.entity_id
_entity_poly.type
_entity_poly.pdbx_seq_one_letter_code
_entity_poly.pdbx_strand_id
1 'polypeptide(L)'
;MRPYATTIYQLFILFIGSVFTMTSCEPVNEKTDQKAVSAQQAKEQTSFNNPEPMTGFEHTVTFDFQGTKMVIPYGYLARYTQDNATKWLSDTPGQDAYSINLIEISVYYKKTDQGWVLEPYNQQNKAHFIQFLRDGLDSVDDIVIRKDACSLSTTMGERLLTYGVKKMPSAYPEYEAYEDKRHIPENPYFHEFYYIKKGENPAIITH
;
A
#
# COMPACT_ATOMS: atom_id res chain seq x y z
N MET A 1 22.00 3.35 21.92
CA MET A 1 21.84 3.38 20.46
C MET A 1 20.34 3.45 20.19
N ARG A 2 19.87 4.45 19.45
CA ARG A 2 18.43 4.69 19.23
C ARG A 2 17.90 3.68 18.20
N PRO A 3 16.79 2.97 18.46
CA PRO A 3 16.18 2.13 17.46
C PRO A 3 15.40 3.02 16.48
N TYR A 4 15.77 2.94 15.21
CA TYR A 4 15.00 3.57 14.12
C TYR A 4 13.84 2.63 13.78
N ALA A 5 12.63 3.17 13.75
CA ALA A 5 11.40 2.43 13.46
C ALA A 5 11.15 2.45 11.93
N THR A 6 10.70 1.34 11.34
CA THR A 6 10.59 1.20 9.87
C THR A 6 9.42 0.29 9.45
N THR A 7 8.93 0.47 8.22
CA THR A 7 7.53 0.35 7.77
C THR A 7 7.40 -0.54 6.53
N ILE A 8 6.36 -1.38 6.44
CA ILE A 8 6.05 -2.19 5.24
C ILE A 8 5.03 -1.48 4.36
N TYR A 9 5.23 -1.49 3.04
CA TYR A 9 4.26 -1.01 2.06
C TYR A 9 3.79 -2.18 1.17
N GLN A 10 2.53 -2.62 1.27
CA GLN A 10 1.91 -3.42 0.20
C GLN A 10 1.13 -2.47 -0.70
N LEU A 11 1.54 -2.35 -1.96
CA LEU A 11 0.95 -1.46 -2.95
C LEU A 11 0.08 -2.33 -3.87
N PHE A 12 -1.24 -2.21 -3.77
CA PHE A 12 -2.10 -2.60 -4.88
C PHE A 12 -2.19 -1.39 -5.80
N ILE A 13 -2.02 -1.57 -7.11
CA ILE A 13 -2.35 -0.54 -8.11
C ILE A 13 -3.24 -1.23 -9.15
N LEU A 14 -4.45 -0.72 -9.31
CA LEU A 14 -5.46 -1.20 -10.22
C LEU A 14 -5.44 -0.33 -11.49
N PHE A 15 -4.60 -0.67 -12.47
CA PHE A 15 -4.80 -0.09 -13.80
C PHE A 15 -6.02 -0.74 -14.43
N ILE A 16 -7.02 0.05 -14.83
CA ILE A 16 -8.12 -0.44 -15.67
C ILE A 16 -7.52 -1.05 -16.96
N GLY A 17 -7.46 -2.38 -17.00
CA GLY A 17 -6.89 -3.20 -18.08
C GLY A 17 -5.66 -4.05 -17.71
N SER A 18 -5.09 -3.88 -16.51
CA SER A 18 -3.87 -4.58 -16.06
C SER A 18 -3.82 -4.57 -14.54
N VAL A 19 -4.36 -5.61 -13.91
CA VAL A 19 -4.22 -5.80 -12.46
C VAL A 19 -2.78 -6.22 -12.21
N PHE A 20 -2.01 -5.41 -11.49
CA PHE A 20 -0.73 -5.86 -10.98
C PHE A 20 -0.72 -5.75 -9.46
N THR A 21 -0.07 -6.72 -8.84
CA THR A 21 0.08 -6.76 -7.39
C THR A 21 1.53 -6.54 -7.05
N MET A 22 1.82 -5.55 -6.20
CA MET A 22 3.15 -5.33 -5.65
C MET A 22 3.16 -5.63 -4.16
N THR A 23 3.95 -6.62 -3.77
CA THR A 23 4.27 -6.85 -2.36
C THR A 23 5.70 -6.43 -2.10
N SER A 24 5.90 -5.54 -1.15
CA SER A 24 7.22 -5.15 -0.64
C SER A 24 7.24 -5.38 0.87
N CYS A 25 8.41 -5.62 1.45
CA CYS A 25 8.59 -5.64 2.89
C CYS A 25 10.02 -5.32 3.28
N GLU A 26 10.23 -5.05 4.56
CA GLU A 26 11.56 -4.89 5.17
C GLU A 26 11.75 -6.01 6.22
N PRO A 27 12.92 -6.64 6.32
CA PRO A 27 13.15 -7.75 7.23
C PRO A 27 13.18 -7.27 8.70
N VAL A 28 12.23 -7.74 9.51
CA VAL A 28 12.14 -7.47 10.96
C VAL A 28 12.01 -8.80 11.71
N ASN A 29 12.70 -8.94 12.85
CA ASN A 29 12.70 -10.13 13.70
C ASN A 29 11.64 -10.10 14.82
N GLU A 30 10.51 -9.41 14.63
CA GLU A 30 9.48 -9.28 15.67
C GLU A 30 8.14 -9.87 15.20
N LYS A 31 7.54 -10.70 16.06
CA LYS A 31 6.18 -11.21 15.88
C LYS A 31 5.18 -10.24 16.49
N THR A 32 4.19 -9.88 15.69
CA THR A 32 3.07 -9.00 16.03
C THR A 32 2.22 -9.59 17.15
N ASP A 33 2.19 -8.96 18.34
CA ASP A 33 1.25 -9.35 19.43
C ASP A 33 -0.13 -8.72 19.19
N GLN A 34 -0.92 -9.38 18.36
CA GLN A 34 -2.24 -8.91 17.95
C GLN A 34 -3.22 -8.72 19.12
N LYS A 35 -3.08 -9.50 20.21
CA LYS A 35 -4.00 -9.42 21.36
C LYS A 35 -3.80 -8.13 22.15
N ALA A 36 -2.55 -7.68 22.29
CA ALA A 36 -2.23 -6.43 22.97
C ALA A 36 -2.80 -5.22 22.22
N VAL A 37 -2.66 -5.19 20.88
CA VAL A 37 -3.18 -4.10 20.05
C VAL A 37 -4.69 -3.99 20.14
N SER A 38 -5.42 -5.11 20.03
CA SER A 38 -6.89 -5.10 20.12
C SER A 38 -7.40 -4.61 21.48
N ALA A 39 -6.72 -4.93 22.58
CA ALA A 39 -7.10 -4.45 23.91
C ALA A 39 -6.89 -2.93 24.07
N GLN A 40 -5.90 -2.37 23.37
CA GLN A 40 -5.61 -0.94 23.39
C GLN A 40 -6.60 -0.16 22.51
N GLN A 41 -6.89 -0.68 21.30
CA GLN A 41 -7.93 -0.13 20.40
C GLN A 41 -9.29 0.01 21.08
N ALA A 42 -9.68 -0.95 21.93
CA ALA A 42 -10.95 -0.91 22.65
C ALA A 42 -11.09 0.27 23.64
N LYS A 43 -9.99 0.94 23.98
CA LYS A 43 -9.95 2.10 24.88
C LYS A 43 -9.76 3.43 24.14
N GLU A 44 -9.44 3.38 22.86
CA GLU A 44 -9.19 4.54 22.02
C GLU A 44 -10.50 5.16 21.51
N GLN A 45 -10.49 6.47 21.30
CA GLN A 45 -11.61 7.20 20.74
C GLN A 45 -11.25 7.65 19.32
N THR A 46 -12.09 7.31 18.35
CA THR A 46 -11.94 7.77 16.96
C THR A 46 -12.62 9.12 16.76
N SER A 47 -11.91 10.06 16.15
CA SER A 47 -12.44 11.39 15.83
C SER A 47 -12.33 11.71 14.34
N PHE A 48 -13.34 12.38 13.79
CA PHE A 48 -13.40 12.82 12.40
C PHE A 48 -13.59 14.34 12.32
N ASN A 49 -12.67 15.08 12.94
CA ASN A 49 -12.76 16.53 13.09
C ASN A 49 -11.98 17.31 12.02
N ASN A 50 -11.19 16.63 11.17
CA ASN A 50 -10.51 17.31 10.07
C ASN A 50 -11.51 17.64 8.95
N PRO A 51 -11.41 18.83 8.33
CA PRO A 51 -12.27 19.23 7.22
C PRO A 51 -11.89 18.51 5.92
N GLU A 52 -12.67 18.72 4.85
CA GLU A 52 -12.28 18.25 3.51
C GLU A 52 -10.94 18.88 3.06
N PRO A 53 -9.98 18.08 2.52
CA PRO A 53 -8.70 18.60 2.05
C PRO A 53 -8.76 19.50 0.83
N MET A 54 -7.86 20.48 0.81
CA MET A 54 -7.55 21.27 -0.39
C MET A 54 -6.43 20.63 -1.21
N THR A 55 -5.39 20.17 -0.51
CA THR A 55 -4.12 19.63 -1.00
C THR A 55 -3.86 18.21 -0.53
N GLY A 56 -4.49 17.79 0.57
CA GLY A 56 -4.26 16.50 1.21
C GLY A 56 -3.20 16.52 2.32
N PHE A 57 -2.54 17.68 2.52
CA PHE A 57 -1.40 17.85 3.44
C PHE A 57 -1.66 18.85 4.57
N GLU A 58 -2.88 19.37 4.70
CA GLU A 58 -3.22 20.35 5.75
C GLU A 58 -3.05 19.77 7.15
N HIS A 59 -3.31 18.47 7.30
CA HIS A 59 -3.28 17.75 8.56
C HIS A 59 -2.59 16.41 8.41
N THR A 60 -2.17 15.85 9.53
CA THR A 60 -1.68 14.48 9.63
C THR A 60 -2.49 13.71 10.66
N VAL A 61 -2.48 12.38 10.55
CA VAL A 61 -2.98 11.46 11.57
C VAL A 61 -1.85 10.55 11.99
N THR A 62 -1.72 10.34 13.30
CA THR A 62 -0.66 9.56 13.92
C THR A 62 -1.15 8.17 14.27
N PHE A 63 -0.49 7.15 13.74
CA PHE A 63 -0.74 5.75 14.02
C PHE A 63 0.44 5.13 14.77
N ASP A 64 0.17 4.16 15.64
CA ASP A 64 1.17 3.38 16.33
C ASP A 64 1.04 1.90 15.97
N PHE A 65 2.07 1.37 15.33
CA PHE A 65 2.25 -0.04 15.06
C PHE A 65 3.17 -0.64 16.11
N GLN A 66 2.60 -0.99 17.28
CA GLN A 66 3.34 -1.63 18.38
C GLN A 66 4.61 -0.87 18.78
N GLY A 67 4.47 0.44 19.06
CA GLY A 67 5.57 1.34 19.39
C GLY A 67 6.27 1.99 18.19
N THR A 68 5.93 1.59 16.95
CA THR A 68 6.40 2.27 15.73
C THR A 68 5.38 3.30 15.28
N LYS A 69 5.69 4.58 15.48
CA LYS A 69 4.83 5.68 15.03
C LYS A 69 4.93 5.91 13.53
N MET A 70 3.77 6.10 12.89
CA MET A 70 3.63 6.51 11.51
C MET A 70 2.73 7.74 11.44
N VAL A 71 3.22 8.81 10.82
CA VAL A 71 2.48 10.07 10.65
C VAL A 71 2.11 10.20 9.18
N ILE A 72 0.83 10.12 8.88
CA ILE A 72 0.32 10.07 7.50
C ILE A 72 -0.43 11.38 7.20
N PRO A 73 -0.10 12.09 6.11
CA PRO A 73 -0.94 13.18 5.61
C PRO A 73 -2.35 12.67 5.33
N TYR A 74 -3.34 13.27 5.95
CA TYR A 74 -4.70 12.73 6.00
C TYR A 74 -5.40 12.61 4.63
N GLY A 75 -4.94 13.31 3.59
CA GLY A 75 -5.46 13.15 2.23
C GLY A 75 -5.25 11.76 1.63
N TYR A 76 -4.35 10.96 2.21
CA TYR A 76 -4.17 9.55 1.88
C TYR A 76 -5.16 8.62 2.59
N LEU A 77 -6.00 9.14 3.49
CA LEU A 77 -6.89 8.38 4.36
C LEU A 77 -8.35 8.49 3.90
N ALA A 78 -8.60 8.47 2.58
CA ALA A 78 -9.94 8.69 2.00
C ALA A 78 -11.00 7.68 2.50
N ARG A 79 -10.59 6.43 2.78
CA ARG A 79 -11.45 5.40 3.39
C ARG A 79 -11.85 5.71 4.85
N TYR A 80 -11.13 6.60 5.52
CA TYR A 80 -11.38 7.03 6.89
C TYR A 80 -12.06 8.40 6.89
N THR A 81 -13.22 8.45 6.22
CA THR A 81 -14.05 9.65 6.14
C THR A 81 -15.50 9.37 6.49
N GLN A 82 -16.25 10.42 6.81
CA GLN A 82 -17.68 10.40 7.07
C GLN A 82 -18.40 11.48 6.23
N ASP A 83 -19.73 11.36 6.16
CA ASP A 83 -20.61 12.37 5.55
C ASP A 83 -20.19 12.77 4.13
N ASN A 84 -20.02 11.77 3.25
CA ASN A 84 -19.60 11.96 1.84
C ASN A 84 -18.27 12.73 1.73
N ALA A 85 -17.25 12.28 2.46
CA ALA A 85 -15.90 12.84 2.49
C ALA A 85 -15.82 14.31 2.95
N THR A 86 -16.76 14.77 3.78
CA THR A 86 -16.70 16.12 4.36
C THR A 86 -16.05 16.15 5.74
N LYS A 87 -16.03 15.02 6.45
CA LYS A 87 -15.36 14.83 7.74
C LYS A 87 -14.27 13.79 7.61
N TRP A 88 -13.05 14.14 7.98
CA TRP A 88 -11.87 13.30 7.82
C TRP A 88 -11.29 12.92 9.17
N LEU A 89 -10.69 11.72 9.22
CA LEU A 89 -10.02 11.22 10.42
C LEU A 89 -9.03 12.27 10.96
N SER A 90 -9.04 12.45 12.27
CA SER A 90 -8.19 13.39 13.00
C SER A 90 -7.53 12.71 14.20
N ASP A 91 -6.40 13.24 14.65
CA ASP A 91 -5.84 12.87 15.95
C ASP A 91 -6.83 13.27 17.06
N THR A 92 -7.06 12.37 18.01
CA THR A 92 -8.00 12.60 19.11
C THR A 92 -7.25 13.27 20.28
N PRO A 93 -7.68 14.45 20.76
CA PRO A 93 -7.06 15.11 21.90
C PRO A 93 -6.99 14.22 23.15
N GLY A 94 -5.81 14.13 23.76
CA GLY A 94 -5.57 13.25 24.92
C GLY A 94 -5.23 11.80 24.56
N GLN A 95 -5.16 11.46 23.27
CA GLN A 95 -4.66 10.20 22.75
C GLN A 95 -3.37 10.44 21.95
N ASP A 96 -2.32 9.66 22.20
CA ASP A 96 -1.00 9.89 21.59
C ASP A 96 -0.92 9.48 20.10
N ALA A 97 -1.65 8.43 19.73
CA ALA A 97 -1.72 7.84 18.39
C ALA A 97 -2.87 6.81 18.33
N TYR A 98 -3.29 6.41 17.14
CA TYR A 98 -4.17 5.25 16.93
C TYR A 98 -3.36 3.95 16.92
N SER A 99 -3.58 3.06 17.88
CA SER A 99 -2.92 1.75 17.90
C SER A 99 -3.51 0.85 16.82
N ILE A 100 -2.72 0.41 15.85
CA ILE A 100 -3.22 -0.37 14.70
C ILE A 100 -2.28 -1.51 14.29
N ASN A 101 -2.85 -2.53 13.65
CA ASN A 101 -2.09 -3.63 13.03
C ASN A 101 -1.92 -3.42 11.51
N LEU A 102 -2.85 -2.70 10.89
CA LEU A 102 -2.87 -2.38 9.47
C LEU A 102 -3.47 -0.98 9.24
N ILE A 103 -2.99 -0.29 8.21
CA ILE A 103 -3.64 0.89 7.64
C ILE A 103 -3.77 0.69 6.13
N GLU A 104 -4.86 1.18 5.56
CA GLU A 104 -5.10 1.17 4.12
C GLU A 104 -5.12 2.61 3.61
N ILE A 105 -4.07 3.03 2.92
CA ILE A 105 -4.04 4.36 2.31
C ILE A 105 -4.56 4.28 0.88
N SER A 106 -5.25 5.32 0.41
CA SER A 106 -5.76 5.39 -0.96
C SER A 106 -5.06 6.49 -1.75
N VAL A 107 -4.64 6.19 -2.99
CA VAL A 107 -3.91 7.11 -3.87
C VAL A 107 -4.55 7.20 -5.24
N TYR A 108 -4.70 8.40 -5.78
CA TYR A 108 -5.12 8.61 -7.16
C TYR A 108 -3.90 8.52 -8.08
N TYR A 109 -3.93 7.62 -9.07
CA TYR A 109 -2.86 7.51 -10.05
C TYR A 109 -3.20 8.33 -11.30
N LYS A 110 -2.28 9.21 -11.71
CA LYS A 110 -2.46 10.11 -12.86
C LYS A 110 -1.29 10.05 -13.82
N LYS A 111 -1.60 10.03 -15.12
CA LYS A 111 -0.58 10.12 -16.18
C LYS A 111 -0.14 11.57 -16.40
N THR A 112 1.15 11.78 -16.52
CA THR A 112 1.81 13.06 -16.83
C THR A 112 2.84 12.86 -17.95
N ASP A 113 3.45 13.94 -18.43
CA ASP A 113 4.53 13.89 -19.42
C ASP A 113 5.78 13.15 -18.89
N GLN A 114 5.93 13.03 -17.56
CA GLN A 114 7.06 12.37 -16.90
C GLN A 114 6.75 10.92 -16.48
N GLY A 115 5.53 10.43 -16.72
CA GLY A 115 5.06 9.11 -16.29
C GLY A 115 3.87 9.19 -15.33
N TRP A 116 3.67 8.13 -14.55
CA TRP A 116 2.58 8.05 -13.57
C TRP A 116 2.99 8.69 -12.24
N VAL A 117 2.09 9.47 -11.65
CA VAL A 117 2.24 10.06 -10.32
C VAL A 117 1.11 9.58 -9.41
N LEU A 118 1.40 9.49 -8.11
CA LEU A 118 0.42 9.16 -7.08
C LEU A 118 0.10 10.41 -6.27
N GLU A 119 -1.18 10.73 -6.13
CA GLU A 119 -1.66 11.91 -5.42
C GLU A 119 -2.59 11.52 -4.27
N PRO A 120 -2.54 12.23 -3.12
CA PRO A 120 -3.61 12.16 -2.13
C PRO A 120 -4.85 12.87 -2.67
N TYR A 121 -5.95 12.78 -1.91
CA TYR A 121 -7.13 13.61 -2.14
C TYR A 121 -6.77 15.10 -2.13
N ASN A 122 -7.15 15.81 -3.18
CA ASN A 122 -7.06 17.27 -3.30
C ASN A 122 -8.22 17.82 -4.15
N GLN A 123 -8.34 19.15 -4.24
CA GLN A 123 -9.44 19.76 -5.00
C GLN A 123 -9.42 19.43 -6.49
N GLN A 124 -8.26 19.17 -7.08
CA GLN A 124 -8.17 18.87 -8.50
C GLN A 124 -8.65 17.46 -8.82
N ASN A 125 -8.39 16.49 -7.94
CA ASN A 125 -8.70 15.07 -8.17
C ASN A 125 -9.88 14.53 -7.33
N LYS A 126 -10.52 15.35 -6.48
CA LYS A 126 -11.61 14.93 -5.58
C LYS A 126 -12.72 14.12 -6.22
N ALA A 127 -13.08 14.41 -7.48
CA ALA A 127 -14.14 13.69 -8.18
C ALA A 127 -13.82 12.20 -8.32
N HIS A 128 -12.54 11.86 -8.57
CA HIS A 128 -12.09 10.47 -8.67
C HIS A 128 -12.19 9.74 -7.34
N PHE A 129 -11.80 10.38 -6.24
CA PHE A 129 -11.96 9.82 -4.90
C PHE A 129 -13.43 9.68 -4.50
N ILE A 130 -14.30 10.64 -4.83
CA ILE A 130 -15.73 10.54 -4.54
C ILE A 130 -16.36 9.36 -5.31
N GLN A 131 -15.98 9.15 -6.57
CA GLN A 131 -16.43 8.01 -7.35
C GLN A 131 -15.91 6.69 -6.76
N PHE A 132 -14.61 6.62 -6.46
CA PHE A 132 -14.00 5.48 -5.77
C PHE A 132 -14.69 5.15 -4.44
N LEU A 133 -15.03 6.15 -3.61
CA LEU A 133 -15.73 5.92 -2.34
C LEU A 133 -17.18 5.46 -2.51
N ARG A 134 -17.79 5.67 -3.68
CA ARG A 134 -19.17 5.23 -3.98
C ARG A 134 -19.25 3.78 -4.38
N ASP A 135 -18.38 3.33 -5.29
CA ASP A 135 -18.46 1.99 -5.86
C ASP A 135 -17.10 1.33 -6.17
N GLY A 136 -15.99 2.03 -5.93
CA GLY A 136 -14.64 1.55 -6.20
C GLY A 136 -14.22 1.61 -7.68
N LEU A 137 -15.05 2.18 -8.57
CA LEU A 137 -14.81 2.17 -10.01
C LEU A 137 -14.17 3.47 -10.51
N ASP A 138 -13.01 3.81 -9.97
CA ASP A 138 -12.18 4.92 -10.47
C ASP A 138 -10.68 4.59 -10.31
N SER A 139 -9.80 5.46 -10.82
CA SER A 139 -8.35 5.33 -10.82
C SER A 139 -7.71 5.64 -9.45
N VAL A 140 -8.26 5.05 -8.40
CA VAL A 140 -7.78 5.18 -7.03
C VAL A 140 -7.48 3.80 -6.48
N ASP A 141 -6.26 3.67 -5.96
CA ASP A 141 -5.72 2.41 -5.51
C ASP A 141 -5.50 2.39 -4.01
N ASP A 142 -5.64 1.21 -3.42
CA ASP A 142 -5.39 0.99 -2.01
C ASP A 142 -4.03 0.34 -1.74
N ILE A 143 -3.33 0.88 -0.74
CA ILE A 143 -2.03 0.41 -0.30
C ILE A 143 -2.18 -0.02 1.15
N VAL A 144 -2.12 -1.33 1.36
CA VAL A 144 -2.21 -1.93 2.69
C VAL A 144 -0.84 -1.95 3.34
N ILE A 145 -0.70 -1.25 4.46
CA ILE A 145 0.53 -1.13 5.22
C ILE A 145 0.36 -1.84 6.55
N ARG A 146 1.29 -2.73 6.87
CA ARG A 146 1.30 -3.52 8.10
C ARG A 146 2.68 -3.46 8.76
N LYS A 147 2.81 -3.84 10.02
CA LYS A 147 4.12 -4.10 10.63
C LYS A 147 4.19 -5.58 10.95
N ASP A 148 4.93 -6.33 10.13
CA ASP A 148 5.06 -7.78 10.17
C ASP A 148 6.46 -8.22 9.70
N ALA A 149 6.88 -9.45 9.99
CA ALA A 149 8.14 -9.96 9.43
C ALA A 149 8.02 -10.18 7.91
N CYS A 150 9.01 -9.74 7.15
CA CYS A 150 9.05 -9.93 5.70
C CYS A 150 9.08 -11.42 5.34
N SER A 151 8.07 -11.87 4.58
CA SER A 151 7.89 -13.27 4.18
C SER A 151 8.17 -13.52 2.69
N LEU A 152 8.73 -12.53 1.98
CA LEU A 152 9.10 -12.69 0.57
C LEU A 152 10.29 -13.64 0.45
N SER A 153 10.12 -14.72 -0.32
CA SER A 153 11.18 -15.70 -0.54
C SER A 153 12.34 -15.09 -1.32
N THR A 154 13.55 -15.20 -0.77
CA THR A 154 14.80 -14.79 -1.43
C THR A 154 15.13 -15.66 -2.66
N THR A 155 14.55 -16.86 -2.75
CA THR A 155 14.73 -17.82 -3.85
C THR A 155 13.54 -17.88 -4.81
N MET A 156 12.65 -16.87 -4.79
CA MET A 156 11.46 -16.86 -5.65
C MET A 156 11.81 -17.01 -7.14
N GLY A 157 12.87 -16.34 -7.60
CA GLY A 157 13.34 -16.47 -8.99
C GLY A 157 13.73 -17.90 -9.38
N GLU A 158 14.36 -18.66 -8.48
CA GLU A 158 14.71 -20.09 -8.72
C GLU A 158 13.45 -20.96 -8.83
N ARG A 159 12.45 -20.66 -8.00
CA ARG A 159 11.15 -21.34 -8.03
C ARG A 159 10.41 -21.07 -9.35
N LEU A 160 10.39 -19.83 -9.84
CA LEU A 160 9.80 -19.47 -11.13
C LEU A 160 10.47 -20.23 -12.28
N LEU A 161 11.80 -20.28 -12.30
CA LEU A 161 12.56 -21.04 -13.31
C LEU A 161 12.23 -22.53 -13.27
N THR A 162 12.08 -23.11 -12.08
CA THR A 162 11.71 -24.53 -11.90
C THR A 162 10.32 -24.84 -12.44
N TYR A 163 9.39 -23.88 -12.39
CA TYR A 163 8.05 -24.00 -12.99
C TYR A 163 8.01 -23.72 -14.50
N GLY A 164 9.15 -23.40 -15.12
CA GLY A 164 9.27 -23.20 -16.56
C GLY A 164 9.10 -21.76 -17.03
N VAL A 165 8.93 -20.80 -16.11
CA VAL A 165 8.98 -19.36 -16.39
C VAL A 165 10.37 -19.00 -16.91
N LYS A 166 10.47 -18.03 -17.83
CA LYS A 166 11.74 -17.64 -18.44
C LYS A 166 12.27 -16.34 -17.84
N LYS A 167 13.56 -16.30 -17.53
CA LYS A 167 14.23 -15.05 -17.12
C LYS A 167 14.43 -14.16 -18.35
N MET A 168 14.18 -12.87 -18.18
CA MET A 168 14.28 -11.85 -19.21
C MET A 168 15.29 -10.76 -18.81
N PRO A 169 15.82 -9.98 -19.77
CA PRO A 169 16.55 -8.76 -19.46
C PRO A 169 15.67 -7.80 -18.66
N SER A 170 16.21 -7.27 -17.56
CA SER A 170 15.55 -6.22 -16.78
C SER A 170 16.06 -4.85 -17.22
N ALA A 171 15.16 -3.86 -17.26
CA ALA A 171 15.53 -2.46 -17.47
C ALA A 171 16.23 -1.84 -16.24
N TYR A 172 16.06 -2.45 -15.06
CA TYR A 172 16.57 -1.98 -13.79
C TYR A 172 17.54 -3.00 -13.19
N PRO A 173 18.81 -2.65 -12.92
CA PRO A 173 19.83 -3.58 -12.42
C PRO A 173 19.47 -4.27 -11.09
N GLU A 174 18.69 -3.60 -10.25
CA GLU A 174 18.24 -4.11 -8.94
C GLU A 174 17.04 -5.06 -9.01
N TYR A 175 16.44 -5.20 -10.20
CA TYR A 175 15.33 -6.13 -10.46
C TYR A 175 15.77 -7.30 -11.35
N GLU A 176 15.32 -8.49 -11.00
CA GLU A 176 15.27 -9.63 -11.91
C GLU A 176 13.89 -9.68 -12.57
N ALA A 177 13.85 -9.80 -13.90
CA ALA A 177 12.61 -9.88 -14.67
C ALA A 177 12.38 -11.31 -15.19
N TYR A 178 11.13 -11.75 -15.18
CA TYR A 178 10.70 -13.05 -15.67
C TYR A 178 9.39 -12.91 -16.45
N GLU A 179 9.21 -13.74 -17.47
CA GLU A 179 8.01 -13.79 -18.32
C GLU A 179 7.54 -15.23 -18.46
N ASP A 180 6.24 -15.44 -18.25
CA ASP A 180 5.56 -16.70 -18.45
C ASP A 180 4.54 -16.58 -19.59
N LYS A 181 4.83 -17.31 -20.68
CA LYS A 181 3.99 -17.42 -21.88
C LYS A 181 3.74 -18.89 -22.23
N ARG A 182 3.73 -19.77 -21.21
CA ARG A 182 3.49 -21.20 -21.43
C ARG A 182 2.13 -21.41 -22.10
N HIS A 183 2.09 -22.32 -23.06
CA HIS A 183 0.83 -22.65 -23.73
C HIS A 183 -0.09 -23.42 -22.77
N ILE A 184 -1.26 -22.86 -22.52
CA ILE A 184 -2.35 -23.48 -21.76
C ILE A 184 -3.51 -23.65 -22.75
N PRO A 185 -3.87 -24.89 -23.15
CA PRO A 185 -4.87 -25.13 -24.21
C PRO A 185 -6.21 -24.44 -23.96
N GLU A 186 -6.67 -24.43 -22.71
CA GLU A 186 -7.92 -23.82 -22.26
C GLU A 186 -7.82 -22.30 -22.04
N ASN A 187 -6.60 -21.76 -21.97
CA ASN A 187 -6.36 -20.33 -21.78
C ASN A 187 -5.20 -19.84 -22.66
N PRO A 188 -5.45 -19.58 -23.95
CA PRO A 188 -4.42 -19.10 -24.88
C PRO A 188 -3.97 -17.66 -24.59
N TYR A 189 -4.68 -16.94 -23.70
CA TYR A 189 -4.34 -15.58 -23.30
C TYR A 189 -3.45 -15.53 -22.06
N PHE A 190 -3.04 -16.69 -21.53
CA PHE A 190 -2.15 -16.76 -20.38
C PHE A 190 -0.81 -16.09 -20.70
N HIS A 191 -0.53 -15.02 -19.96
CA HIS A 191 0.70 -14.26 -20.07
C HIS A 191 0.92 -13.50 -18.76
N GLU A 192 1.97 -13.84 -18.04
CA GLU A 192 2.32 -13.21 -16.76
C GLU A 192 3.77 -12.70 -16.78
N PHE A 193 4.01 -11.60 -16.08
CA PHE A 193 5.32 -11.03 -15.85
C PHE A 193 5.60 -10.94 -14.36
N TYR A 194 6.84 -11.25 -13.98
CA TYR A 194 7.31 -11.11 -12.60
C TYR A 194 8.55 -10.22 -12.56
N TYR A 195 8.53 -9.19 -11.73
CA TYR A 195 9.69 -8.34 -11.45
C TYR A 195 10.05 -8.46 -9.98
N ILE A 196 11.24 -8.97 -9.68
CA ILE A 196 11.69 -9.31 -8.33
C ILE A 196 12.87 -8.41 -7.97
N LYS A 197 12.67 -7.50 -7.02
CA LYS A 197 13.75 -6.77 -6.34
C LYS A 197 14.14 -7.49 -5.06
N LYS A 198 15.43 -7.65 -4.85
CA LYS A 198 16.02 -8.20 -3.62
C LYS A 198 16.58 -7.05 -2.74
N GLY A 199 17.46 -7.40 -1.80
CA GLY A 199 18.15 -6.45 -0.93
C GLY A 199 17.40 -6.19 0.36
N GLU A 200 17.62 -5.01 0.95
CA GLU A 200 17.03 -4.61 2.23
C GLU A 200 15.51 -4.48 2.14
N ASN A 201 15.00 -3.92 1.04
CA ASN A 201 13.57 -3.72 0.81
C ASN A 201 13.15 -4.54 -0.43
N PRO A 202 13.01 -5.87 -0.29
CA PRO A 202 12.60 -6.73 -1.39
C PRO A 202 11.18 -6.41 -1.84
N ALA A 203 10.93 -6.58 -3.14
CA ALA A 203 9.61 -6.45 -3.74
C ALA A 203 9.39 -7.50 -4.82
N ILE A 204 8.14 -7.95 -4.97
CA ILE A 204 7.68 -8.72 -6.13
C ILE A 204 6.50 -8.01 -6.75
N ILE A 205 6.62 -7.74 -8.05
CA ILE A 205 5.54 -7.21 -8.89
C ILE A 205 5.12 -8.32 -9.82
N THR A 206 3.83 -8.66 -9.82
CA THR A 206 3.22 -9.62 -10.76
C THR A 206 2.22 -8.87 -11.63
N HIS A 207 2.35 -8.99 -12.95
CA HIS A 207 1.49 -8.33 -13.94
C HIS A 207 0.96 -9.35 -14.96
#